data_AF-A0A3N5M7Q6-F1
#
_entry.id   AF-A0A3N5M7Q6-F1
#
_cell.length_a   1.000
_cell.length_b   1.000
_cell.length_c   1.000
_cell.angle_alpha   90.00
_cell.angle_beta   90.00
_cell.angle_gamma   90.00
#
_symmetry.space_group_name_H-M   'P 1'
#
loop_
_entity.id
_entity.type
_entity.pdbx_description
1 polymer ?
#
loop_
_entity_poly.entity_id
_entity_poly.type
_entity_poly.pdbx_seq_one_letter_code
_entity_poly.pdbx_strand_id
1 'polypeptide(L)'
;MTSLRNTLLAWLVAAVVLVGCGGAWATYRNSLAEANAFFDYHLRETAMLLRDRALGFDAARGLPSEVPDYDFVVQVWSLDGVRIYLSRPHAVVPGLTRLGLSTEETPAGRWRVFGVEAVGRVIQVAQPMDVREQRAARMALRTIAPFAVLVPALVLLVAWIVRRVVRPVQSFADTLRARHPDDLTPVPVAGLPDEVRPVAMSVNDLLARLRDALERERLFIAEAAHELRTPLTALSLQVQSLAADGSAAEQRSAVQSLQSGMARVTRLVEQLLAVA
;
A
#
# COMPACT_ATOMS: atom_id res chain seq x y z
N MET A 1 16.56 -4.74 -10.51
CA MET A 1 15.57 -3.84 -11.15
C MET A 1 14.29 -3.89 -10.33
N THR A 2 13.95 -2.82 -9.61
CA THR A 2 12.75 -2.76 -8.77
C THR A 2 11.52 -2.51 -9.65
N SER A 3 10.61 -3.47 -9.73
CA SER A 3 9.34 -3.31 -10.44
C SER A 3 8.53 -2.19 -9.77
N LEU A 4 7.99 -1.24 -10.55
CA LEU A 4 7.11 -0.16 -10.08
C LEU A 4 5.98 -0.70 -9.17
N ARG A 5 5.48 -1.89 -9.49
CA ARG A 5 4.52 -2.66 -8.70
C ARG A 5 5.00 -2.92 -7.27
N ASN A 6 6.23 -3.40 -7.11
CA ASN A 6 6.77 -3.77 -5.81
C ASN A 6 7.05 -2.52 -4.96
N THR A 7 7.49 -1.43 -5.59
CA THR A 7 7.68 -0.14 -4.92
C THR A 7 6.34 0.42 -4.44
N LEU A 8 5.31 0.43 -5.30
CA LEU A 8 3.97 0.92 -4.95
C LEU A 8 3.32 0.07 -3.86
N LEU A 9 3.44 -1.27 -3.95
CA LEU A 9 2.95 -2.18 -2.92
C LEU A 9 3.70 -1.97 -1.59
N ALA A 10 5.03 -1.81 -1.62
CA ALA A 10 5.80 -1.56 -0.41
C ALA A 10 5.38 -0.26 0.29
N TRP A 11 5.19 0.83 -0.46
CA TRP A 11 4.72 2.10 0.10
C TRP A 11 3.29 2.01 0.65
N LEU A 12 2.37 1.36 -0.07
CA LEU A 12 1.00 1.16 0.40
C LEU A 12 0.94 0.30 1.66
N VAL A 13 1.68 -0.81 1.69
CA VAL A 13 1.75 -1.68 2.87
C VAL A 13 2.39 -0.93 4.03
N ALA A 14 3.48 -0.19 3.80
CA ALA A 14 4.10 0.63 4.83
C ALA A 14 3.13 1.68 5.38
N ALA A 15 2.36 2.36 4.54
CA ALA A 15 1.36 3.33 4.96
C ALA A 15 0.24 2.67 5.79
N VAL A 16 -0.30 1.54 5.34
CA VAL A 16 -1.33 0.78 6.06
C VAL A 16 -0.83 0.33 7.44
N VAL A 17 0.38 -0.23 7.50
CA VAL A 17 0.99 -0.67 8.77
C VAL A 17 1.26 0.52 9.67
N LEU A 18 1.80 1.62 9.14
CA LEU A 18 2.09 2.83 9.93
C LEU A 18 0.81 3.44 10.52
N VAL A 19 -0.24 3.59 9.72
CA VAL A 19 -1.54 4.10 10.18
C VAL A 19 -2.19 3.11 11.17
N GLY A 20 -2.16 1.81 10.87
CA GLY A 20 -2.71 0.77 11.74
C GLY A 20 -2.03 0.70 13.10
N CYS A 21 -0.69 0.68 13.13
CA CYS A 21 0.11 0.68 14.36
C CYS A 21 -0.05 2.00 15.12
N GLY A 22 -0.05 3.14 14.43
CA GLY A 22 -0.28 4.45 15.04
C GLY A 22 -1.68 4.55 15.68
N GLY A 23 -2.71 4.08 14.98
CA GLY A 23 -4.08 3.99 15.49
C GLY A 23 -4.18 3.06 16.70
N ALA A 24 -3.64 1.84 16.61
CA ALA A 24 -3.63 0.89 17.74
C ALA A 24 -2.91 1.47 18.96
N TRP A 25 -1.77 2.14 18.77
CA TRP A 25 -1.03 2.79 19.85
C TRP A 25 -1.82 3.93 20.49
N ALA A 26 -2.44 4.79 19.68
CA ALA A 26 -3.29 5.88 20.16
C ALA A 26 -4.49 5.34 20.96
N THR A 27 -5.18 4.33 20.42
CA THR A 27 -6.31 3.66 21.11
C THR A 27 -5.87 3.01 22.41
N TYR A 28 -4.73 2.30 22.43
CA TYR A 28 -4.20 1.70 23.66
C TYR A 28 -3.94 2.76 24.74
N ARG A 29 -3.28 3.86 24.38
CA ARG A 29 -3.02 4.97 25.32
C ARG A 29 -4.30 5.64 25.81
N ASN A 30 -5.27 5.84 24.92
CA ASN A 30 -6.55 6.43 25.29
C ASN A 30 -7.32 5.52 26.26
N SER A 31 -7.44 4.23 25.94
CA SER A 31 -8.10 3.25 26.81
C SER A 31 -7.41 3.11 28.16
N LEU A 32 -6.08 3.19 28.21
CA LEU A 32 -5.33 3.16 29.48
C LEU A 32 -5.62 4.41 30.33
N ALA A 33 -5.68 5.60 29.71
CA ALA A 33 -6.00 6.84 30.40
C ALA A 33 -7.45 6.86 30.89
N GLU A 34 -8.39 6.40 30.07
CA GLU A 34 -9.81 6.30 30.40
C GLU A 34 -10.07 5.31 31.53
N ALA A 35 -9.46 4.11 31.48
CA ALA A 35 -9.53 3.14 32.56
C ALA A 35 -8.96 3.73 33.87
N ASN A 36 -7.85 4.45 33.80
CA ASN A 36 -7.27 5.12 34.97
C ASN A 36 -8.20 6.20 35.55
N ALA A 37 -8.81 7.03 34.71
CA ALA A 37 -9.77 8.03 35.15
C ALA A 37 -11.01 7.38 35.80
N PHE A 38 -11.49 6.28 35.22
CA PHE A 38 -12.60 5.49 35.76
C PHE A 38 -12.30 4.93 37.15
N PHE A 39 -11.11 4.37 37.37
CA PHE A 39 -10.70 3.90 38.70
C PHE A 39 -10.59 5.02 39.73
N ASP A 40 -10.01 6.17 39.36
CA ASP A 40 -9.93 7.34 40.25
C ASP A 40 -11.33 7.88 40.60
N TYR A 41 -12.25 7.89 39.63
CA TYR A 41 -13.65 8.28 39.85
C TYR A 41 -14.33 7.35 40.86
N HIS A 42 -14.23 6.04 40.68
CA HIS A 42 -14.83 5.06 41.60
C HIS A 42 -14.21 5.09 43.00
N LEU A 43 -12.90 5.34 43.11
CA LEU A 43 -12.24 5.48 44.41
C LEU A 43 -12.81 6.66 45.20
N ARG A 44 -12.99 7.80 44.51
CA ARG A 44 -13.59 9.01 45.08
C ARG A 44 -15.06 8.81 45.45
N GLU A 45 -15.84 8.25 44.54
CA GLU A 45 -17.27 7.98 44.75
C GLU A 45 -17.47 7.04 45.96
N THR A 46 -16.71 5.95 46.02
CA THR A 46 -16.76 5.00 47.15
C THR A 46 -16.43 5.69 48.47
N ALA A 47 -15.40 6.54 48.50
CA ALA A 47 -15.05 7.29 49.70
C ALA A 47 -16.14 8.29 50.11
N MET A 48 -16.80 8.96 49.15
CA MET A 48 -17.91 9.88 49.42
C MET A 48 -19.14 9.13 49.94
N LEU A 49 -19.50 7.99 49.34
CA LEU A 49 -20.59 7.14 49.83
C LEU A 49 -20.32 6.63 51.26
N LEU A 50 -19.08 6.24 51.54
CA LEU A 50 -18.66 5.83 52.88
C LEU A 50 -18.67 6.99 53.88
N ARG A 51 -18.31 8.20 53.45
CA ARG A 51 -18.43 9.44 54.25
C ARG A 51 -19.88 9.68 54.65
N ASP A 52 -20.79 9.68 53.69
CA ASP A 52 -22.19 9.98 53.95
C ASP A 52 -22.84 8.90 54.83
N ARG A 53 -22.41 7.63 54.69
CA ARG A 53 -22.85 6.53 55.56
C ARG A 53 -22.24 6.58 56.97
N ALA A 54 -21.00 7.04 57.10
CA ALA A 54 -20.34 7.20 58.40
C ALA A 54 -21.01 8.29 59.26
N LEU A 55 -21.80 9.18 58.66
CA LEU A 55 -22.64 10.15 59.37
C LEU A 55 -23.79 9.50 60.17
N GLY A 56 -24.17 8.25 59.84
CA GLY A 56 -25.33 7.57 60.44
C GLY A 56 -25.05 6.24 61.15
N PHE A 57 -23.81 5.74 61.10
CA PHE A 57 -23.44 4.43 61.66
C PHE A 57 -22.38 4.56 62.75
N ASP A 58 -22.65 3.98 63.93
CA ASP A 58 -21.59 3.62 64.88
C ASP A 58 -20.59 2.70 64.17
N ALA A 59 -19.37 3.19 63.93
CA ALA A 59 -18.30 2.44 63.28
C ALA A 59 -18.00 1.07 63.94
N ALA A 60 -18.51 0.82 65.15
CA ALA A 60 -18.43 -0.43 65.88
C ALA A 60 -19.30 -1.56 65.31
N ARG A 61 -20.35 -1.29 64.50
CA ARG A 61 -21.22 -2.33 63.93
C ARG A 61 -20.77 -2.90 62.57
N GLY A 62 -19.56 -2.55 62.14
CA GLY A 62 -18.86 -3.18 61.02
C GLY A 62 -19.31 -2.68 59.64
N LEU A 63 -18.38 -2.06 58.91
CA LEU A 63 -18.47 -2.03 57.45
C LEU A 63 -18.35 -3.48 56.95
N PRO A 64 -19.09 -3.89 55.90
CA PRO A 64 -18.97 -5.23 55.33
C PRO A 64 -17.48 -5.51 55.01
N SER A 65 -16.94 -6.55 55.63
CA SER A 65 -15.52 -6.93 55.57
C SER A 65 -15.09 -7.43 54.19
N GLU A 66 -16.05 -7.78 53.35
CA GLU A 66 -15.84 -8.18 51.96
C GLU A 66 -16.87 -7.44 51.11
N VAL A 67 -16.42 -6.44 50.35
CA VAL A 67 -17.12 -6.05 49.12
C VAL A 67 -16.50 -6.93 48.03
N PRO A 68 -17.21 -7.98 47.57
CA PRO A 68 -16.68 -8.83 46.51
C PRO A 68 -16.49 -7.95 45.27
N ASP A 69 -15.40 -8.18 44.55
CA ASP A 69 -15.03 -7.58 43.26
C ASP A 69 -14.14 -6.32 43.30
N TYR A 70 -13.98 -5.66 44.45
CA TYR A 70 -13.12 -4.48 44.53
C TYR A 70 -11.90 -4.65 45.45
N ASP A 71 -10.72 -4.47 44.86
CA ASP A 71 -9.42 -4.50 45.55
C ASP A 71 -9.07 -3.20 46.29
N PHE A 72 -10.06 -2.55 46.89
CA PHE A 72 -9.81 -1.40 47.76
C PHE A 72 -9.76 -1.80 49.24
N VAL A 73 -8.97 -1.06 49.99
CA VAL A 73 -8.84 -1.13 51.44
C VAL A 73 -9.39 0.16 52.02
N VAL A 74 -10.47 0.03 52.77
CA VAL A 74 -11.04 1.12 53.57
C VAL A 74 -10.33 1.17 54.92
N GLN A 75 -9.94 2.38 55.32
CA GLN A 75 -9.40 2.75 56.60
C GLN A 75 -10.24 3.88 57.21
N VAL A 76 -10.41 3.86 58.52
CA VAL A 76 -11.02 4.98 59.27
C VAL A 76 -10.05 5.40 60.36
N TRP A 77 -9.75 6.69 60.43
CA TRP A 77 -8.84 7.31 61.38
C TRP A 77 -9.59 8.30 62.27
N SER A 78 -9.23 8.36 63.55
CA SER A 78 -9.61 9.47 64.44
C SER A 78 -8.87 10.74 64.04
N LEU A 79 -9.38 11.90 64.43
CA LEU A 79 -8.64 13.17 64.35
C LEU A 79 -7.30 13.12 65.11
N ASP A 80 -7.22 12.28 66.15
CA ASP A 80 -5.99 12.07 66.95
C ASP A 80 -4.93 11.22 66.23
N GLY A 81 -5.18 10.81 64.97
CA GLY A 81 -4.25 10.00 64.19
C GLY A 81 -4.27 8.50 64.53
N VAL A 82 -5.22 8.05 65.35
CA VAL A 82 -5.40 6.63 65.69
C VAL A 82 -6.29 5.94 64.66
N ARG A 83 -5.85 4.81 64.11
CA ARG A 83 -6.65 4.01 63.17
C ARG A 83 -7.73 3.23 63.91
N ILE A 84 -8.99 3.53 63.62
CA ILE A 84 -10.18 2.95 64.24
C ILE A 84 -10.64 1.69 63.49
N TYR A 85 -10.49 1.67 62.16
CA TYR A 85 -10.94 0.56 61.33
C TYR A 85 -10.01 0.29 60.14
N LEU A 86 -9.88 -0.98 59.79
CA LEU A 86 -9.14 -1.46 58.62
C LEU A 86 -9.88 -2.67 58.03
N SER A 87 -10.36 -2.54 56.81
CA SER A 87 -11.10 -3.61 56.10
C SER A 87 -10.27 -4.87 55.83
N ARG A 88 -8.96 -4.74 55.56
CA ARG A 88 -8.03 -5.88 55.36
C ARG A 88 -6.92 -5.87 56.42
N PRO A 89 -7.08 -6.58 57.55
CA PRO A 89 -6.16 -6.51 58.70
C PRO A 89 -4.69 -6.83 58.39
N HIS A 90 -4.46 -7.70 57.41
CA HIS A 90 -3.12 -8.18 57.03
C HIS A 90 -2.49 -7.41 55.86
N ALA A 91 -3.17 -6.40 55.31
CA ALA A 91 -2.63 -5.63 54.19
C ALA A 91 -1.61 -4.58 54.70
N VAL A 92 -0.43 -4.53 54.08
CA VAL A 92 0.54 -3.45 54.29
C VAL A 92 0.08 -2.25 53.47
N VAL A 93 -0.54 -1.29 54.14
CA VAL A 93 -1.19 -0.13 53.52
C VAL A 93 -0.59 1.18 54.03
N PRO A 94 -0.70 2.27 53.24
CA PRO A 94 -0.24 3.59 53.67
C PRO A 94 -0.88 4.02 55.00
N GLY A 95 -0.16 4.86 55.76
CA GLY A 95 -0.68 5.51 56.96
C GLY A 95 -1.73 6.58 56.64
N LEU A 96 -2.01 7.47 57.59
CA LEU A 96 -2.87 8.63 57.36
C LEU A 96 -2.22 9.56 56.32
N THR A 97 -2.92 9.84 55.23
CA THR A 97 -2.42 10.65 54.11
C THR A 97 -3.13 11.99 54.00
N ARG A 98 -2.68 12.81 53.04
CA ARG A 98 -3.36 14.07 52.69
C ARG A 98 -4.80 13.79 52.24
N LEU A 99 -5.71 14.71 52.54
CA LEU A 99 -7.07 14.71 52.00
C LEU A 99 -7.04 14.87 50.47
N GLY A 100 -7.97 14.20 49.78
CA GLY A 100 -8.02 14.13 48.32
C GLY A 100 -7.29 12.92 47.73
N LEU A 101 -7.06 12.95 46.41
CA LEU A 101 -6.32 11.90 45.69
C LEU A 101 -4.81 12.07 45.94
N SER A 102 -4.15 11.05 46.48
CA SER A 102 -2.69 10.96 46.54
C SER A 102 -2.20 9.58 46.10
N THR A 103 -0.92 9.50 45.72
CA THR A 103 -0.25 8.22 45.47
C THR A 103 0.87 8.08 46.47
N GLU A 104 0.87 6.99 47.22
CA GLU A 104 1.79 6.74 48.32
C GLU A 104 2.60 5.48 48.06
N GLU A 105 3.87 5.51 48.44
CA GLU A 105 4.76 4.36 48.33
C GLU A 105 4.82 3.60 49.66
N THR A 106 4.70 2.27 49.57
CA THR A 106 4.81 1.37 50.72
C THR A 106 5.77 0.23 50.41
N PRO A 107 6.26 -0.52 51.41
CA PRO A 107 7.07 -1.72 51.17
C PRO A 107 6.36 -2.79 50.33
N ALA A 108 5.02 -2.77 50.29
CA ALA A 108 4.21 -3.69 49.50
C ALA A 108 3.86 -3.15 48.09
N GLY A 109 4.35 -1.97 47.71
CA GLY A 109 4.12 -1.36 46.40
C GLY A 109 3.49 0.04 46.47
N ARG A 110 3.13 0.56 45.30
CA ARG A 110 2.48 1.88 45.16
C ARG A 110 0.97 1.77 45.38
N TRP A 111 0.40 2.69 46.14
CA TRP A 111 -1.03 2.74 46.44
C TRP A 111 -1.62 4.06 45.98
N ARG A 112 -2.79 3.99 45.34
CA ARG A 112 -3.64 5.16 45.10
C ARG A 112 -4.57 5.32 46.28
N VAL A 113 -4.61 6.50 46.87
CA VAL A 113 -5.34 6.77 48.10
C VAL A 113 -6.28 7.94 47.89
N PHE A 114 -7.49 7.85 48.44
CA PHE A 114 -8.42 8.96 48.56
C PHE A 114 -8.82 9.17 50.01
N GLY A 115 -8.41 10.29 50.60
CA GLY A 115 -8.78 10.68 51.96
C GLY A 115 -9.91 11.72 51.98
N VAL A 116 -10.93 11.52 52.81
CA VAL A 116 -12.02 12.48 53.01
C VAL A 116 -12.37 12.60 54.50
N GLU A 117 -12.65 13.82 54.95
CA GLU A 117 -13.04 14.09 56.33
C GLU A 117 -14.55 13.86 56.54
N ALA A 118 -14.91 13.12 57.58
CA ALA A 118 -16.27 12.76 57.97
C ALA A 118 -16.45 12.98 59.48
N VAL A 119 -17.14 14.06 59.89
CA VAL A 119 -17.51 14.44 61.27
C VAL A 119 -16.52 13.95 62.34
N GLY A 120 -15.37 14.62 62.40
CA GLY A 120 -14.34 14.33 63.40
C GLY A 120 -13.57 13.03 63.17
N ARG A 121 -13.59 12.47 61.96
CA ARG A 121 -12.83 11.30 61.52
C ARG A 121 -12.34 11.49 60.09
N VAL A 122 -11.34 10.73 59.68
CA VAL A 122 -10.87 10.67 58.28
C VAL A 122 -11.13 9.28 57.74
N ILE A 123 -11.86 9.21 56.62
CA ILE A 123 -12.08 7.98 55.87
C ILE A 123 -11.11 7.97 54.70
N GLN A 124 -10.36 6.89 54.58
CA GLN A 124 -9.35 6.73 53.55
C GLN A 124 -9.61 5.43 52.79
N VAL A 125 -9.73 5.53 51.47
CA VAL A 125 -9.86 4.38 50.59
C VAL A 125 -8.58 4.25 49.79
N ALA A 126 -7.89 3.11 49.91
CA ALA A 126 -6.62 2.84 49.25
C ALA A 126 -6.74 1.66 48.29
N GLN A 127 -6.16 1.77 47.09
CA GLN A 127 -6.14 0.69 46.09
C GLN A 127 -4.70 0.46 45.60
N PRO A 128 -4.24 -0.79 45.46
CA PRO A 128 -2.90 -1.07 44.96
C PRO A 128 -2.81 -0.74 43.47
N MET A 129 -1.77 0.01 43.08
CA MET A 129 -1.56 0.44 41.70
C MET A 129 -1.26 -0.73 40.77
N ASP A 130 -0.55 -1.75 41.22
CA ASP A 130 -0.14 -2.87 40.35
C ASP A 130 -1.34 -3.67 39.82
N VAL A 131 -2.32 -3.92 40.69
CA VAL A 131 -3.57 -4.61 40.31
C VAL A 131 -4.37 -3.78 39.32
N ARG A 132 -4.47 -2.47 39.57
CA ARG A 132 -5.13 -1.51 38.69
C ARG A 132 -4.45 -1.45 37.32
N GLU A 133 -3.14 -1.28 37.28
CA GLU A 133 -2.35 -1.17 36.04
C GLU A 133 -2.47 -2.44 35.20
N GLN A 134 -2.40 -3.62 35.81
CA GLN A 134 -2.61 -4.89 35.12
C GLN A 134 -4.02 -5.03 34.54
N ARG A 135 -5.06 -4.64 35.29
CA ARG A 135 -6.45 -4.66 34.81
C ARG A 135 -6.66 -3.66 33.67
N ALA A 136 -6.16 -2.43 33.82
CA ALA A 136 -6.24 -1.38 32.81
C ALA A 136 -5.53 -1.80 31.51
N ALA A 137 -4.32 -2.37 31.61
CA ALA A 137 -3.58 -2.90 30.47
C ALA A 137 -4.34 -4.04 29.78
N ARG A 138 -4.94 -4.96 30.54
CA ARG A 138 -5.74 -6.07 29.96
C ARG A 138 -6.99 -5.58 29.23
N MET A 139 -7.67 -4.57 29.77
CA MET A 139 -8.79 -3.92 29.10
C MET A 139 -8.33 -3.22 27.82
N ALA A 140 -7.26 -2.42 27.88
CA ALA A 140 -6.71 -1.73 26.72
C ALA A 140 -6.23 -2.70 25.62
N LEU A 141 -5.61 -3.83 26.01
CA LEU A 141 -5.20 -4.90 25.08
C LEU A 141 -6.41 -5.52 24.35
N ARG A 142 -7.53 -5.72 25.05
CA ARG A 142 -8.77 -6.20 24.41
C ARG A 142 -9.32 -5.18 23.41
N THR A 143 -9.25 -3.89 23.71
CA THR A 143 -9.72 -2.83 22.80
C THR A 143 -8.92 -2.79 21.49
N ILE A 144 -7.61 -3.09 21.54
CA ILE A 144 -6.77 -3.12 20.33
C ILE A 144 -6.74 -4.48 19.63
N ALA A 145 -7.30 -5.53 20.22
CA ALA A 145 -7.33 -6.88 19.62
C ALA A 145 -7.88 -6.92 18.19
N PRO A 146 -8.92 -6.13 17.81
CA PRO A 146 -9.38 -6.06 16.44
C PRO A 146 -8.31 -5.57 15.45
N PHE A 147 -7.40 -4.67 15.86
CA PHE A 147 -6.33 -4.17 14.98
C PHE A 147 -5.35 -5.27 14.58
N ALA A 148 -5.10 -6.24 15.47
CA ALA A 148 -4.22 -7.37 15.19
C ALA A 148 -4.73 -8.25 14.05
N VAL A 149 -6.04 -8.26 13.79
CA VAL A 149 -6.67 -8.98 12.66
C VAL A 149 -6.90 -8.04 11.47
N LEU A 150 -7.39 -6.84 11.73
CA LEU A 150 -7.78 -5.87 10.70
C LEU A 150 -6.60 -5.38 9.87
N VAL A 151 -5.47 -5.06 10.50
CA VAL A 151 -4.27 -4.56 9.80
C VAL A 151 -3.72 -5.61 8.81
N PRO A 152 -3.45 -6.87 9.20
CA PRO A 152 -2.98 -7.87 8.24
C PRO A 152 -4.05 -8.21 7.18
N ALA A 153 -5.34 -8.23 7.54
CA ALA A 153 -6.40 -8.40 6.56
C ALA A 153 -6.39 -7.28 5.49
N LEU A 154 -6.20 -6.03 5.92
CA LEU A 154 -6.11 -4.88 5.01
C LEU A 154 -4.86 -4.93 4.14
N VAL A 155 -3.71 -5.34 4.70
CA VAL A 155 -2.47 -5.55 3.94
C VAL A 155 -2.67 -6.61 2.85
N LEU A 156 -3.30 -7.74 3.19
CA LEU A 156 -3.61 -8.81 2.22
C LEU A 156 -4.59 -8.33 1.14
N LEU A 157 -5.63 -7.59 1.53
CA LEU A 157 -6.61 -7.02 0.61
C LEU A 157 -5.94 -6.05 -0.37
N VAL A 158 -5.13 -5.11 0.11
CA VAL A 158 -4.39 -4.17 -0.73
C VAL A 158 -3.44 -4.90 -1.67
N ALA A 159 -2.69 -5.89 -1.17
CA ALA A 159 -1.80 -6.70 -2.00
C ALA A 159 -2.58 -7.45 -3.10
N TRP A 160 -3.77 -7.97 -2.79
CA TRP A 160 -4.64 -8.64 -3.75
C TRP A 160 -5.19 -7.67 -4.82
N ILE A 161 -5.68 -6.50 -4.41
CA ILE A 161 -6.19 -5.46 -5.32
C ILE A 161 -5.09 -4.98 -6.26
N VAL A 162 -3.91 -4.61 -5.73
CA VAL A 162 -2.79 -4.12 -6.55
C VAL A 162 -2.35 -5.18 -7.58
N ARG A 163 -2.29 -6.46 -7.18
CA ARG A 163 -2.00 -7.57 -8.11
C ARG A 163 -3.04 -7.66 -9.21
N ARG A 164 -4.33 -7.51 -8.89
CA ARG A 164 -5.42 -7.57 -9.87
C ARG A 164 -5.42 -6.39 -10.84
N VAL A 165 -5.16 -5.17 -10.35
CA VAL A 165 -5.15 -3.94 -11.14
C VAL A 165 -3.95 -3.89 -12.10
N VAL A 166 -2.77 -4.36 -11.68
CA VAL A 166 -1.55 -4.31 -12.51
C VAL A 166 -1.49 -5.46 -13.53
N ARG A 167 -2.22 -6.56 -13.30
CA ARG A 167 -2.17 -7.76 -14.16
C ARG A 167 -2.51 -7.51 -15.64
N PRO A 168 -3.55 -6.73 -16.03
CA PRO A 168 -3.84 -6.43 -17.43
C PRO A 168 -2.69 -5.71 -18.14
N VAL A 169 -2.01 -4.79 -17.45
CA VAL A 169 -0.86 -4.05 -18.01
C VAL A 169 0.32 -4.97 -18.26
N GLN A 170 0.58 -5.90 -17.34
CA GLN A 170 1.63 -6.90 -17.51
C GLN A 170 1.30 -7.84 -18.67
N SER A 171 0.06 -8.32 -18.74
CA SER A 171 -0.40 -9.16 -19.84
C SER A 171 -0.26 -8.44 -21.19
N PHE A 172 -0.61 -7.16 -21.27
CA PHE A 172 -0.45 -6.36 -22.49
C PHE A 172 1.02 -6.22 -22.91
N ALA A 173 1.90 -5.90 -21.95
CA ALA A 173 3.34 -5.82 -22.20
C ALA A 173 3.93 -7.16 -22.65
N ASP A 174 3.49 -8.27 -22.07
CA ASP A 174 3.97 -9.61 -22.43
C ASP A 174 3.47 -10.01 -23.84
N THR A 175 2.23 -9.66 -24.22
CA THR A 175 1.73 -9.82 -25.59
C THR A 175 2.59 -9.06 -26.61
N LEU A 176 2.98 -7.82 -26.30
CA LEU A 176 3.86 -7.05 -27.19
C LEU A 176 5.27 -7.64 -27.28
N ARG A 177 5.82 -8.17 -26.18
CA ARG A 177 7.14 -8.81 -26.18
C ARG A 177 7.18 -10.13 -26.93
N ALA A 178 6.08 -10.88 -26.91
CA ALA A 178 6.00 -12.19 -27.55
C ALA A 178 5.75 -12.11 -29.07
N ARG A 179 5.45 -10.92 -29.61
CA ARG A 179 5.19 -10.74 -31.03
C ARG A 179 6.45 -10.86 -31.88
N HIS A 180 6.29 -11.46 -33.05
CA HIS A 180 7.34 -11.51 -34.06
C HIS A 180 7.54 -10.10 -34.66
N PRO A 181 8.78 -9.71 -35.02
CA PRO A 181 9.04 -8.40 -35.65
C PRO A 181 8.21 -8.11 -36.90
N ASP A 182 7.82 -9.16 -37.63
CA ASP A 182 7.04 -9.06 -38.88
C ASP A 182 5.51 -9.11 -38.64
N ASP A 183 5.07 -9.33 -37.40
CA ASP A 183 3.64 -9.36 -37.05
C ASP A 183 3.11 -7.94 -36.83
N LEU A 184 2.54 -7.38 -37.91
CA LEU A 184 1.92 -6.06 -37.93
C LEU A 184 0.41 -6.09 -37.67
N THR A 185 -0.12 -7.19 -37.12
CA THR A 185 -1.54 -7.26 -36.77
C THR A 185 -1.89 -6.24 -35.68
N PRO A 186 -3.10 -5.64 -35.66
CA PRO A 186 -3.50 -4.75 -34.58
C PRO A 186 -3.49 -5.46 -33.22
N VAL A 187 -3.11 -4.76 -32.17
CA VAL A 187 -3.15 -5.24 -30.78
C VAL A 187 -4.59 -5.11 -30.26
N PRO A 188 -5.15 -6.13 -29.58
CA PRO A 188 -6.50 -6.05 -29.03
C PRO A 188 -6.60 -4.96 -27.96
N VAL A 189 -7.60 -4.09 -28.10
CA VAL A 189 -7.89 -2.99 -27.16
C VAL A 189 -9.02 -3.35 -26.19
N ALA A 190 -9.81 -4.38 -26.49
CA ALA A 190 -10.93 -4.82 -25.67
C ALA A 190 -10.44 -5.36 -24.31
N GLY A 191 -11.04 -4.88 -23.21
CA GLY A 191 -10.70 -5.31 -21.85
C GLY A 191 -9.48 -4.64 -21.23
N LEU A 192 -8.85 -3.67 -21.91
CA LEU A 192 -7.81 -2.83 -21.31
C LEU A 192 -8.41 -1.75 -20.41
N PRO A 193 -7.74 -1.39 -19.29
CA PRO A 193 -8.07 -0.21 -18.51
C PRO A 193 -7.99 1.07 -19.35
N ASP A 194 -8.78 2.07 -18.99
CA ASP A 194 -8.87 3.33 -19.74
C ASP A 194 -7.55 4.10 -19.78
N GLU A 195 -6.67 3.89 -18.80
CA GLU A 195 -5.33 4.48 -18.75
C GLU A 195 -4.37 3.83 -19.76
N VAL A 196 -4.61 2.57 -20.15
CA VAL A 196 -3.74 1.81 -21.08
C VAL A 196 -4.25 1.91 -22.51
N ARG A 197 -5.56 2.11 -22.69
CA ARG A 197 -6.21 2.20 -24.00
C ARG A 197 -5.52 3.21 -24.96
N PRO A 198 -5.17 4.45 -24.56
CA PRO A 198 -4.48 5.39 -25.44
C PRO A 198 -3.13 4.88 -25.93
N VAL A 199 -2.38 4.17 -25.06
CA VAL A 199 -1.09 3.59 -25.42
C VAL A 199 -1.28 2.48 -26.47
N ALA A 200 -2.28 1.61 -26.27
CA ALA A 200 -2.59 0.55 -27.24
C ALA A 200 -3.02 1.12 -28.60
N MET A 201 -3.80 2.21 -28.61
CA MET A 201 -4.18 2.90 -29.84
C MET A 201 -2.97 3.50 -30.56
N SER A 202 -2.08 4.19 -29.85
CA SER A 202 -0.84 4.74 -30.44
C SER A 202 0.08 3.66 -31.03
N VAL A 203 0.16 2.48 -30.39
CA VAL A 203 0.90 1.34 -30.96
C VAL A 203 0.24 0.85 -32.24
N ASN A 204 -1.09 0.74 -32.27
CA ASN A 204 -1.81 0.33 -33.47
C ASN A 204 -1.62 1.33 -34.63
N ASP A 205 -1.63 2.63 -34.36
CA ASP A 205 -1.38 3.65 -35.36
C ASP A 205 0.05 3.55 -35.93
N LEU A 206 1.04 3.28 -35.08
CA LEU A 206 2.42 3.06 -35.51
C LEU A 206 2.54 1.81 -36.39
N LEU A 207 1.93 0.69 -35.98
CA LEU A 207 1.91 -0.55 -36.75
C LEU A 207 1.24 -0.36 -38.12
N ALA A 208 0.14 0.41 -38.17
CA ALA A 208 -0.53 0.75 -39.42
C ALA A 208 0.38 1.55 -40.36
N ARG A 209 1.04 2.59 -39.85
CA ARG A 209 1.99 3.40 -40.64
C ARG A 209 3.18 2.59 -41.14
N LEU A 210 3.70 1.68 -40.32
CA LEU A 210 4.79 0.78 -40.71
C LEU A 210 4.37 -0.18 -41.82
N ARG A 211 3.17 -0.77 -41.71
CA ARG A 211 2.60 -1.61 -42.77
C ARG A 211 2.46 -0.84 -44.08
N ASP A 212 1.94 0.37 -44.04
CA ASP A 212 1.75 1.21 -45.23
C ASP A 212 3.10 1.64 -45.85
N ALA A 213 4.16 1.80 -45.04
CA ALA A 213 5.50 2.07 -45.53
C ALA A 213 6.11 0.84 -46.22
N LEU A 214 6.02 -0.33 -45.61
CA LEU A 214 6.54 -1.58 -46.17
C LEU A 214 5.81 -2.00 -47.46
N GLU A 215 4.50 -1.77 -47.54
CA GLU A 215 3.74 -2.06 -48.76
C GLU A 215 4.18 -1.16 -49.92
N ARG A 216 4.44 0.14 -49.65
CA ARG A 216 5.00 1.06 -50.64
C ARG A 216 6.39 0.67 -51.09
N GLU A 217 7.25 0.23 -50.17
CA GLU A 217 8.59 -0.26 -50.49
C GLU A 217 8.53 -1.50 -51.39
N ARG A 218 7.64 -2.46 -51.09
CA ARG A 218 7.44 -3.67 -51.92
C ARG A 218 6.95 -3.33 -53.31
N LEU A 219 5.99 -2.41 -53.42
CA LEU A 219 5.46 -1.95 -54.71
C LEU A 219 6.55 -1.24 -55.52
N PHE A 220 7.33 -0.36 -54.89
CA PHE A 220 8.44 0.33 -55.54
C PHE A 220 9.51 -0.67 -56.06
N ILE A 221 9.90 -1.66 -55.25
CA ILE A 221 10.85 -2.70 -55.67
C ILE A 221 10.29 -3.53 -56.83
N ALA A 222 9.01 -3.89 -56.78
CA ALA A 222 8.37 -4.66 -57.84
C ALA A 222 8.31 -3.87 -59.16
N GLU A 223 7.96 -2.59 -59.09
CA GLU A 223 7.89 -1.69 -60.24
C GLU A 223 9.29 -1.44 -60.82
N ALA A 224 10.27 -1.12 -59.97
CA ALA A 224 11.67 -0.97 -60.37
C ALA A 224 12.22 -2.24 -61.04
N ALA A 225 11.92 -3.42 -60.50
CA ALA A 225 12.33 -4.69 -61.12
C ALA A 225 11.69 -4.90 -62.50
N HIS A 226 10.43 -4.52 -62.67
CA HIS A 226 9.74 -4.62 -63.95
C HIS A 226 10.30 -3.65 -65.00
N GLU A 227 10.47 -2.38 -64.61
CA GLU A 227 11.03 -1.32 -65.45
C GLU A 227 12.48 -1.59 -65.85
N LEU A 228 13.26 -2.30 -65.04
CA LEU A 228 14.61 -2.73 -65.40
C LEU A 228 14.63 -3.98 -66.31
N ARG A 229 13.68 -4.91 -66.15
CA ARG A 229 13.65 -6.16 -66.93
C ARG A 229 13.40 -5.91 -68.42
N THR A 230 12.50 -4.99 -68.76
CA THR A 230 12.14 -4.64 -70.14
C THR A 230 13.35 -4.16 -70.97
N PRO A 231 14.10 -3.11 -70.55
CA PRO A 231 15.27 -2.64 -71.29
C PRO A 231 16.45 -3.62 -71.24
N LEU A 232 16.63 -4.39 -70.16
CA LEU A 232 17.66 -5.44 -70.12
C LEU A 232 17.37 -6.57 -71.12
N THR A 233 16.10 -6.93 -71.31
CA THR A 233 15.68 -7.90 -72.33
C THR A 233 15.96 -7.36 -73.74
N ALA A 234 15.64 -6.09 -73.99
CA ALA A 234 15.92 -5.43 -75.27
C ALA A 234 17.44 -5.36 -75.57
N LEU A 235 18.26 -5.02 -74.57
CA LEU A 235 19.73 -5.04 -74.68
C LEU A 235 20.24 -6.46 -74.99
N SER A 236 19.71 -7.48 -74.31
CA SER A 236 20.10 -8.87 -74.55
C SER A 236 19.82 -9.34 -75.98
N LEU A 237 18.66 -8.95 -76.54
CA LEU A 237 18.32 -9.23 -77.94
C LEU A 237 19.24 -8.51 -78.93
N GLN A 238 19.62 -7.26 -78.64
CA GLN A 238 20.57 -6.52 -79.47
C GLN A 238 21.97 -7.13 -79.46
N VAL A 239 22.44 -7.63 -78.32
CA VAL A 239 23.70 -8.39 -78.24
C VAL A 239 23.63 -9.68 -79.07
N GLN A 240 22.50 -10.40 -79.02
CA GLN A 240 22.32 -11.60 -79.84
C GLN A 240 22.34 -11.29 -81.35
N SER A 241 21.75 -10.17 -81.78
CA SER A 241 21.84 -9.75 -83.18
C SER A 241 23.26 -9.40 -83.65
N LEU A 242 24.12 -8.91 -82.74
CA LEU A 242 25.53 -8.63 -83.03
C LEU A 242 26.36 -9.91 -83.22
N ALA A 243 25.94 -11.02 -82.59
CA ALA A 243 26.59 -12.32 -82.70
C ALA A 243 26.17 -13.10 -83.96
N ALA A 244 25.15 -12.65 -84.69
CA ALA A 244 24.76 -13.21 -85.97
C ALA A 244 25.66 -12.67 -87.10
N ASP A 245 26.01 -13.52 -88.08
CA ASP A 245 26.82 -13.13 -89.25
C ASP A 245 26.06 -12.12 -90.11
N GLY A 246 26.41 -10.85 -89.97
CA GLY A 246 25.83 -9.71 -90.68
C GLY A 246 26.89 -8.78 -91.27
N SER A 247 26.47 -7.91 -92.18
CA SER A 247 27.36 -6.95 -92.84
C SER A 247 27.97 -5.94 -91.84
N ALA A 248 29.12 -5.35 -92.19
CA ALA A 248 29.78 -4.34 -91.35
C ALA A 248 28.91 -3.09 -91.08
N ALA A 249 27.88 -2.83 -91.90
CA ALA A 249 26.92 -1.76 -91.68
C ALA A 249 25.87 -2.13 -90.61
N GLU A 250 25.38 -3.39 -90.62
CA GLU A 250 24.43 -3.91 -89.63
C GLU A 250 25.06 -4.01 -88.25
N GLN A 251 26.33 -4.43 -88.15
CA GLN A 251 27.07 -4.44 -86.88
C GLN A 251 27.22 -3.03 -86.29
N ARG A 252 27.53 -2.01 -87.10
CA ARG A 252 27.62 -0.62 -86.61
C ARG A 252 26.28 -0.09 -86.10
N SER A 253 25.18 -0.40 -86.79
CA SER A 253 23.83 0.00 -86.37
C SER A 253 23.42 -0.68 -85.05
N ALA A 254 23.74 -1.97 -84.89
CA ALA A 254 23.45 -2.70 -83.67
C ALA A 254 24.32 -2.24 -82.48
N VAL A 255 25.59 -1.85 -82.67
CA VAL A 255 26.43 -1.22 -81.64
C VAL A 255 25.86 0.14 -81.20
N GLN A 256 25.41 0.99 -82.13
CA GLN A 256 24.76 2.26 -81.77
C GLN A 256 23.46 2.04 -80.98
N SER A 257 22.66 1.04 -81.40
CA SER A 257 21.44 0.66 -80.69
C SER A 257 21.73 0.20 -79.26
N LEU A 258 22.79 -0.61 -79.07
CA LEU A 258 23.25 -1.08 -77.77
C LEU A 258 23.70 0.08 -76.87
N GLN A 259 24.51 1.01 -77.38
CA GLN A 259 24.95 2.21 -76.64
C GLN A 259 23.76 3.06 -76.20
N SER A 260 22.76 3.24 -77.08
CA SER A 260 21.53 3.97 -76.75
C SER A 260 20.68 3.23 -75.70
N GLY A 261 20.68 1.90 -75.72
CA GLY A 261 20.03 1.05 -74.72
C GLY A 261 20.68 1.17 -73.34
N MET A 262 22.02 1.11 -73.26
CA MET A 262 22.76 1.30 -72.01
C MET A 262 22.50 2.70 -71.42
N ALA A 263 22.54 3.75 -72.23
CA ALA A 263 22.26 5.11 -71.78
C ALA A 263 20.81 5.31 -71.28
N ARG A 264 19.86 4.48 -71.73
CA ARG A 264 18.48 4.47 -71.20
C ARG A 264 18.42 3.77 -69.84
N VAL A 265 19.07 2.61 -69.69
CA VAL A 265 19.13 1.90 -68.39
C VAL A 265 19.83 2.74 -67.32
N THR A 266 20.95 3.37 -67.64
CA THR A 266 21.67 4.26 -66.70
C THR A 266 20.76 5.38 -66.20
N ARG A 267 20.04 6.07 -67.10
CA ARG A 267 19.09 7.13 -66.72
C ARG A 267 17.94 6.61 -65.85
N LEU A 268 17.44 5.41 -66.12
CA LEU A 268 16.37 4.81 -65.34
C LEU A 268 16.86 4.46 -63.91
N VAL A 269 18.07 3.92 -63.78
CA VAL A 269 18.72 3.69 -62.47
C VAL A 269 18.95 5.00 -61.71
N GLU A 270 19.42 6.06 -62.39
CA GLU A 270 19.59 7.39 -61.80
C GLU A 270 18.25 7.97 -61.32
N GLN A 271 17.17 7.80 -62.09
CA GLN A 271 15.83 8.23 -61.69
C GLN A 271 15.31 7.45 -60.47
N LEU A 272 15.52 6.14 -60.42
CA LEU A 272 15.16 5.33 -59.25
C LEU A 272 15.94 5.74 -58.00
N LEU A 273 17.23 6.02 -58.12
CA LEU A 273 18.08 6.51 -57.02
C LEU A 273 17.70 7.92 -56.54
N ALA A 274 17.07 8.74 -57.40
CA ALA A 274 16.61 10.08 -57.03
C ALA A 274 15.27 10.08 -56.28
N VAL A 275 14.50 8.98 -56.38
CA VAL A 275 13.18 8.83 -55.75
C VAL A 275 13.24 7.93 -54.50
N ALA A 276 14.31 7.14 -54.35
CA ALA A 276 14.65 6.39 -53.15
C ALA A 276 15.19 7.29 -52.04
#